data_AF-A0A1B6PQZ6-F1
#
_entry.id   AF-A0A1B6PQZ6-F1
#
_cell.length_a   1.000
_cell.length_b   1.000
_cell.length_c   1.000
_cell.angle_alpha   90.00
_cell.angle_beta   90.00
_cell.angle_gamma   90.00
#
_symmetry.space_group_name_H-M   'P 1'
#
loop_
_entity.id
_entity.type
_entity.pdbx_description
1 polymer ?
#
loop_
_entity_poly.entity_id
_entity_poly.type
_entity_poly.pdbx_seq_one_letter_code
_entity_poly.pdbx_strand_id
1 'polypeptide(L)'
;MFALKVAVLLLLITIIAVNPATAWPCTAQEKDQIVGVCRIYILKGALVQLPPQTGPCCGAVRQLEKLHKSPQMNCIASKLNAADLQKYDPTKVRHLDESCYQKH
;
A
#
# COMPACT_ATOMS: atom_id res chain seq x y z
N MET A 1 48.07 11.04 24.04
CA MET A 1 47.55 11.57 22.76
C MET A 1 46.77 10.52 21.93
N PHE A 2 46.24 9.43 22.52
CA PHE A 2 45.51 8.38 21.78
C PHE A 2 44.00 8.36 22.01
N ALA A 3 43.51 8.87 23.15
CA ALA A 3 42.07 8.86 23.46
C ALA A 3 41.23 9.81 22.58
N LEU A 4 41.82 10.91 22.12
CA LEU A 4 41.10 11.92 21.32
C LEU A 4 40.76 11.43 19.90
N LYS A 5 41.58 10.53 19.33
CA LYS A 5 41.38 10.00 17.98
C LYS A 5 40.28 8.93 17.90
N VAL A 6 40.06 8.19 18.99
CA VAL A 6 39.06 7.11 19.04
C VAL A 6 37.64 7.68 19.21
N ALA A 7 37.49 8.80 19.93
CA ALA A 7 36.21 9.48 20.10
C ALA A 7 35.67 10.08 18.78
N VAL A 8 36.55 10.56 17.91
CA VAL A 8 36.17 11.15 16.61
C VAL A 8 35.69 10.11 15.61
N LEU A 9 36.24 8.88 15.64
CA LEU A 9 35.80 7.81 14.74
C LEU A 9 34.40 7.27 15.08
N LEU A 10 34.02 7.29 16.38
CA LEU A 10 32.71 6.80 16.83
C LEU A 10 31.56 7.79 16.54
N LEU A 11 31.85 9.07 16.31
CA LEU A 11 30.86 10.09 15.95
C LEU A 11 30.41 10.03 14.48
N LEU A 12 31.11 9.30 13.62
CA LEU A 12 30.83 9.24 12.18
C LEU A 12 29.80 8.17 11.79
N ILE A 13 29.32 7.35 12.72
CA ILE A 13 28.47 6.17 12.42
C ILE A 13 26.97 6.47 12.64
N THR A 14 26.59 7.65 13.13
CA THR A 14 25.17 7.97 13.44
C THR A 14 24.40 8.65 12.31
N ILE A 15 25.01 8.85 11.14
CA ILE A 15 24.26 9.20 9.93
C ILE A 15 23.93 7.89 9.21
N ILE A 16 23.13 7.04 9.88
CA ILE A 16 22.27 6.14 9.13
C ILE A 16 21.40 7.09 8.33
N ALA A 17 21.70 7.21 7.05
CA ALA A 17 20.81 7.79 6.07
C ALA A 17 19.49 7.03 6.23
N VAL A 18 18.61 7.59 7.06
CA VAL A 18 17.19 7.40 6.90
C VAL A 18 16.94 8.02 5.55
N ASN A 19 17.12 7.24 4.49
CA ASN A 19 16.42 7.53 3.25
C ASN A 19 14.97 7.56 3.72
N PRO A 20 14.29 8.72 3.75
CA PRO A 20 12.85 8.61 3.66
C PRO A 20 12.68 7.97 2.30
N ALA A 21 12.43 6.66 2.27
CA ALA A 21 11.67 6.08 1.20
C ALA A 21 10.43 6.95 1.17
N THR A 22 10.44 7.95 0.30
CA THR A 22 9.37 8.90 0.09
C THR A 22 8.29 8.15 -0.66
N ALA A 23 7.83 7.03 -0.10
CA ALA A 23 6.51 6.53 -0.35
C ALA A 23 5.61 7.59 0.24
N TRP A 24 5.19 8.52 -0.62
CA TRP A 24 4.15 9.45 -0.25
C TRP A 24 2.97 8.63 0.27
N PRO A 25 2.36 9.00 1.39
CA PRO A 25 1.19 8.29 1.86
C PRO A 25 0.12 8.35 0.78
N CYS A 26 -0.55 7.23 0.50
CA CYS A 26 -1.68 7.21 -0.41
C CYS A 26 -2.72 8.28 -0.03
N THR A 27 -3.49 8.79 -0.97
CA THR A 27 -4.46 9.87 -0.76
C THR A 27 -5.88 9.33 -0.53
N ALA A 28 -6.75 10.19 0.01
CA ALA A 28 -8.17 9.83 0.10
C ALA A 28 -8.79 9.61 -1.29
N GLN A 29 -8.35 10.37 -2.29
CA GLN A 29 -8.77 10.24 -3.69
C GLN A 29 -8.35 8.90 -4.28
N GLU A 30 -7.12 8.44 -4.04
CA GLU A 30 -6.66 7.12 -4.48
C GLU A 30 -7.49 6.00 -3.82
N LYS A 31 -7.82 6.16 -2.53
CA LYS A 31 -8.76 5.25 -1.84
C LYS A 31 -10.13 5.23 -2.51
N ASP A 32 -10.71 6.39 -2.83
CA ASP A 32 -12.02 6.46 -3.49
C ASP A 32 -12.00 5.83 -4.88
N GLN A 33 -10.93 6.04 -5.63
CA GLN A 33 -10.74 5.43 -6.95
C GLN A 33 -10.68 3.90 -6.85
N ILE A 34 -9.82 3.37 -5.98
CA ILE A 34 -9.66 1.91 -5.81
C ILE A 34 -10.97 1.28 -5.33
N VAL A 35 -11.59 1.84 -4.29
CA VAL A 35 -12.86 1.35 -3.77
C VAL A 35 -13.96 1.41 -4.84
N GLY A 36 -14.04 2.50 -5.60
CA GLY A 36 -15.06 2.67 -6.64
C GLY A 36 -14.98 1.65 -7.76
N VAL A 37 -13.75 1.36 -8.24
CA VAL A 37 -13.50 0.43 -9.34
C VAL A 37 -13.53 -1.03 -8.89
N CYS A 38 -12.97 -1.34 -7.71
CA CYS A 38 -12.85 -2.69 -7.19
C CYS A 38 -14.04 -3.14 -6.34
N ARG A 39 -15.07 -2.29 -6.15
CA ARG A 39 -16.17 -2.49 -5.18
C ARG A 39 -16.72 -3.91 -5.10
N ILE A 40 -16.96 -4.56 -6.24
CA ILE A 40 -17.60 -5.89 -6.29
C ILE A 40 -16.72 -6.99 -5.67
N TYR A 41 -15.40 -6.84 -5.70
CA TYR A 41 -14.44 -7.82 -5.19
C TYR A 41 -14.16 -7.66 -3.70
N ILE A 42 -14.40 -6.46 -3.17
CA ILE A 42 -14.09 -6.09 -1.78
C ILE A 42 -15.34 -5.98 -0.89
N LEU A 43 -16.52 -6.36 -1.38
CA LEU A 43 -17.77 -6.32 -0.63
C LEU A 43 -17.68 -7.15 0.67
N LYS A 44 -18.16 -6.57 1.76
CA LYS A 44 -18.27 -7.22 3.06
C LYS A 44 -19.34 -8.32 3.03
N GLY A 45 -19.06 -9.47 3.64
CA GLY A 45 -19.99 -10.60 3.73
C GLY A 45 -20.20 -11.39 2.41
N ALA A 46 -19.75 -10.87 1.27
CA ALA A 46 -19.76 -11.62 0.02
C ALA A 46 -18.68 -12.73 0.03
N LEU A 47 -18.86 -13.76 -0.79
CA LEU A 47 -17.78 -14.72 -1.07
C LEU A 47 -16.58 -14.01 -1.71
N VAL A 48 -15.39 -14.58 -1.54
CA VAL A 48 -14.18 -14.07 -2.18
C VAL A 48 -14.32 -14.26 -3.68
N GLN A 49 -14.17 -13.18 -4.44
CA GLN A 49 -14.15 -13.17 -5.90
C GLN A 49 -12.84 -12.52 -6.34
N LEU A 50 -12.15 -13.16 -7.27
CA LEU A 50 -10.88 -12.68 -7.77
C LEU A 50 -11.11 -11.72 -8.95
N PRO A 51 -10.51 -10.52 -8.93
CA PRO A 51 -10.59 -9.62 -10.07
C PRO A 51 -9.84 -10.21 -11.27
N PRO A 52 -10.38 -10.09 -12.50
CA PRO A 52 -9.64 -10.46 -13.71
C PRO A 52 -8.34 -9.65 -13.79
N GLN A 53 -7.22 -10.32 -14.07
CA GLN A 53 -5.92 -9.66 -14.10
C GLN A 53 -5.87 -8.49 -15.07
N THR A 54 -6.47 -8.60 -16.24
CA THR A 54 -6.53 -7.53 -17.26
C THR A 54 -7.71 -6.58 -17.08
N GLY A 55 -8.52 -6.80 -16.05
CA GLY A 55 -9.71 -6.00 -15.74
C GLY A 55 -9.39 -4.64 -15.12
N PRO A 56 -10.41 -3.77 -15.02
CA PRO A 56 -10.23 -2.38 -14.57
C PRO A 56 -9.74 -2.27 -13.14
N CYS A 57 -10.17 -3.16 -12.23
CA CYS A 57 -9.70 -3.17 -10.85
C CYS A 57 -8.18 -3.39 -10.75
N CYS A 58 -7.67 -4.46 -11.39
CA CYS A 58 -6.24 -4.73 -11.38
C CYS A 58 -5.41 -3.75 -12.21
N GLY A 59 -6.01 -3.14 -13.24
CA GLY A 59 -5.42 -1.99 -13.91
C GLY A 59 -5.16 -0.81 -12.95
N ALA A 60 -6.16 -0.46 -12.13
CA ALA A 60 -6.04 0.63 -11.16
C ALA A 60 -5.02 0.33 -10.04
N VAL A 61 -5.02 -0.90 -9.49
CA VAL A 61 -4.04 -1.33 -8.48
C VAL A 61 -2.62 -1.18 -9.03
N ARG A 62 -2.33 -1.77 -10.20
CA ARG A 62 -0.98 -1.69 -10.82
C ARG A 62 -0.56 -0.27 -11.13
N GLN A 63 -1.49 0.58 -11.58
CA GLN A 63 -1.19 1.99 -11.84
C GLN A 63 -0.79 2.72 -10.56
N LEU A 64 -1.52 2.48 -9.48
CA LEU A 64 -1.23 3.07 -8.17
C LEU A 64 0.12 2.59 -7.63
N GLU A 65 0.39 1.29 -7.68
CA GLU A 65 1.67 0.73 -7.23
C GLU A 65 2.85 1.22 -8.08
N LYS A 66 2.65 1.40 -9.39
CA LYS A 66 3.66 2.01 -10.28
C LYS A 66 3.94 3.46 -9.92
N LEU A 67 2.90 4.23 -9.58
CA LEU A 67 3.03 5.63 -9.16
C LEU A 67 3.85 5.76 -7.87
N HIS A 68 3.52 4.93 -6.87
CA HIS A 68 4.17 4.95 -5.56
C HIS A 68 5.44 4.10 -5.47
N LYS A 69 5.75 3.34 -6.52
CA LYS A 69 6.87 2.37 -6.59
C LYS A 69 6.89 1.40 -5.40
N SER A 70 5.72 1.03 -4.89
CA SER A 70 5.55 0.12 -3.75
C SER A 70 4.10 -0.39 -3.70
N PRO A 71 3.84 -1.54 -3.04
CA PRO A 71 2.48 -2.02 -2.77
C PRO A 71 1.68 -1.00 -1.95
N GLN A 72 0.44 -0.75 -2.34
CA GLN A 72 -0.37 0.34 -1.76
C GLN A 72 -1.65 -0.12 -1.08
N MET A 73 -2.09 -1.37 -1.24
CA MET A 73 -3.42 -1.75 -0.76
C MET A 73 -3.53 -1.76 0.77
N ASN A 74 -2.42 -1.92 1.48
CA ASN A 74 -2.36 -1.69 2.93
C ASN A 74 -2.65 -0.23 3.32
N CYS A 75 -2.10 0.73 2.58
CA CYS A 75 -2.39 2.15 2.80
C CYS A 75 -3.85 2.47 2.44
N ILE A 76 -4.36 1.91 1.34
CA ILE A 76 -5.75 2.11 0.93
C ILE A 76 -6.70 1.56 1.99
N ALA A 77 -6.45 0.36 2.50
CA ALA A 77 -7.25 -0.25 3.56
C ALA A 77 -7.22 0.56 4.87
N SER A 78 -6.10 1.22 5.20
CA SER A 78 -6.01 2.07 6.41
C SER A 78 -6.75 3.41 6.26
N LYS A 79 -7.12 3.80 5.02
CA LYS A 79 -7.88 5.03 4.72
C LYS A 79 -9.39 4.82 4.56
N LEU A 80 -9.89 3.60 4.74
CA LEU A 80 -11.33 3.35 4.75
C LEU A 80 -11.96 4.07 5.95
N ASN A 81 -12.97 4.89 5.68
CA ASN A 81 -13.72 5.58 6.73
C ASN A 81 -14.83 4.69 7.31
N ALA A 82 -15.57 5.19 8.30
CA ALA A 82 -16.65 4.44 8.94
C ALA A 82 -17.75 3.98 7.95
N ALA A 83 -18.07 4.78 6.94
CA ALA A 83 -19.06 4.42 5.92
C ALA A 83 -18.53 3.35 4.95
N ASP A 84 -17.24 3.40 4.61
CA ASP A 84 -16.58 2.37 3.82
C ASP A 84 -16.59 1.04 4.55
N LEU A 85 -16.25 1.03 5.85
CA LEU A 85 -16.18 -0.18 6.68
C LEU A 85 -17.54 -0.85 6.94
N GLN A 86 -18.65 -0.14 6.69
CA GLN A 86 -19.98 -0.73 6.66
C GLN A 86 -20.21 -1.57 5.38
N LYS A 87 -19.57 -1.21 4.26
CA LYS A 87 -19.82 -1.79 2.93
C LYS A 87 -18.73 -2.76 2.48
N TYR A 88 -17.48 -2.46 2.82
CA TYR A 88 -16.30 -3.13 2.28
C TYR A 88 -15.49 -3.80 3.37
N ASP A 89 -14.83 -4.89 2.99
CA ASP A 89 -13.95 -5.66 3.85
C ASP A 89 -12.51 -5.16 3.70
N PRO A 90 -11.90 -4.57 4.75
CA PRO A 90 -10.53 -4.08 4.69
C PRO A 90 -9.51 -5.19 4.37
N THR A 91 -9.77 -6.44 4.77
CA THR A 91 -8.89 -7.57 4.48
C THR A 91 -8.91 -7.89 2.98
N LYS A 92 -10.08 -7.85 2.34
CA LYS A 92 -10.18 -8.02 0.89
C LYS A 92 -9.51 -6.89 0.13
N VAL A 93 -9.61 -5.65 0.62
CA VAL A 93 -8.87 -4.52 0.04
C VAL A 93 -7.37 -4.78 0.08
N ARG A 94 -6.80 -5.16 1.23
CA ARG A 94 -5.36 -5.49 1.36
C ARG A 94 -4.93 -6.58 0.38
N HIS A 95 -5.78 -7.59 0.19
CA HIS A 95 -5.46 -8.76 -0.63
C HIS A 95 -5.51 -8.51 -2.14
N LEU A 96 -5.91 -7.30 -2.59
CA LEU A 96 -5.85 -6.93 -4.00
C LEU A 96 -4.40 -6.92 -4.55
N ASP A 97 -3.40 -6.60 -3.73
CA ASP A 97 -1.98 -6.65 -4.10
C ASP A 97 -1.54 -8.08 -4.48
N GLU A 98 -2.21 -9.11 -3.97
CA GLU A 98 -1.92 -10.51 -4.32
C GLU A 98 -2.85 -10.99 -5.45
N SER A 99 -4.15 -10.74 -5.30
CA SER A 99 -5.19 -11.22 -6.22
C SER A 99 -5.00 -10.69 -7.65
N CYS A 100 -4.42 -9.49 -7.81
CA CYS A 100 -4.19 -8.90 -9.13
C CYS A 100 -2.95 -9.42 -9.87
N TYR A 101 -2.16 -10.28 -9.24
CA TYR A 101 -0.95 -10.89 -9.81
C TYR A 101 -0.99 -12.42 -9.82
N GLN A 102 -1.89 -13.04 -9.06
CA GLN A 102 -2.12 -14.49 -9.10
C GLN A 102 -2.74 -14.91 -10.43
N LYS A 103 -2.09 -15.85 -11.15
CA LYS A 103 -2.65 -16.45 -12.37
C LYS A 103 -3.80 -17.37 -11.97
N HIS A 104 -4.96 -17.19 -12.60
CA HIS A 104 -6.17 -17.99 -12.43
C HIS A 104 -6.58 -18.58 -13.77
#